data_AF-A0A961F0Z2-F1
#
_entry.id   AF-A0A961F0Z2-F1
#
_cell.length_a   1.000
_cell.length_b   1.000
_cell.length_c   1.000
_cell.angle_alpha   90.00
_cell.angle_beta   90.00
_cell.angle_gamma   90.00
#
_symmetry.space_group_name_H-M   'P 1'
#
loop_
_entity.id
_entity.type
_entity.pdbx_description
1 polymer ?
#
loop_
_entity_poly.entity_id
_entity_poly.type
_entity_poly.pdbx_seq_one_letter_code
_entity_poly.pdbx_strand_id
1 'polypeptide(L)'
;MLLTEATGHLQGILTDARASLIAFLRSPDRPTTALGLFIRYHAPLLLFFPVLSLLSPLRFVIGPDLHPVILIFAPLMLAVGSLVLAALLDGLIQHARTPHVPDESDIEIKNVALYLHLPVSGSALCFFIHPLLGFLVLLLAIAYCLYLSLDLHALVRGKTRAEILVHFVTTLIVILLPLLILTLLSSLWRSIQILSEY
;
A
#
# COMPACT_ATOMS: atom_id res chain seq x y z
N MET A 1 -14.15 -11.32 -15.01
CA MET A 1 -14.86 -11.36 -13.71
C MET A 1 -14.08 -10.64 -12.62
N LEU A 2 -12.86 -11.07 -12.29
CA LEU A 2 -12.03 -10.45 -11.23
C LEU A 2 -11.74 -8.95 -11.41
N LEU A 3 -11.42 -8.51 -12.63
CA LEU A 3 -11.14 -7.09 -12.90
C LEU A 3 -12.39 -6.21 -12.70
N THR A 4 -13.56 -6.70 -13.13
CA THR A 4 -14.84 -6.00 -13.04
C THR A 4 -15.25 -5.77 -11.58
N GLU A 5 -15.03 -6.78 -10.72
CA GLU A 5 -15.25 -6.65 -9.28
C GLU A 5 -14.29 -5.63 -8.67
N ALA A 6 -12.99 -5.72 -8.98
CA ALA A 6 -11.99 -4.78 -8.48
C ALA A 6 -12.30 -3.32 -8.88
N THR A 7 -12.75 -3.09 -10.12
CA THR A 7 -13.15 -1.76 -10.56
C THR A 7 -14.41 -1.24 -9.86
N GLY A 8 -15.37 -2.12 -9.54
CA GLY A 8 -16.57 -1.74 -8.78
C GLY A 8 -16.24 -1.32 -7.35
N HIS A 9 -15.38 -2.08 -6.67
CA HIS A 9 -14.88 -1.73 -5.34
C HIS A 9 -14.06 -0.44 -5.36
N LEU A 10 -13.20 -0.26 -6.36
CA LEU A 10 -12.41 0.95 -6.56
C LEU A 10 -13.31 2.19 -6.70
N GLN A 11 -14.32 2.11 -7.57
CA GLN A 11 -15.29 3.19 -7.75
C GLN A 11 -16.01 3.49 -6.44
N GLY A 12 -16.49 2.46 -5.73
CA GLY A 12 -17.17 2.62 -4.45
C GLY A 12 -16.30 3.33 -3.41
N ILE A 13 -15.03 2.97 -3.30
CA ILE A 13 -14.10 3.61 -2.35
C ILE A 13 -13.89 5.09 -2.70
N LEU A 14 -13.75 5.42 -3.98
CA LEU A 14 -13.53 6.80 -4.43
C LEU A 14 -14.78 7.68 -4.27
N THR A 15 -15.99 7.12 -4.31
CA THR A 15 -17.25 7.88 -4.13
C THR A 15 -17.66 8.00 -2.67
N ASP A 16 -17.69 6.89 -1.94
CA ASP A 16 -18.03 6.84 -0.51
C ASP A 16 -17.33 5.65 0.13
N ALA A 17 -16.12 5.90 0.64
CA ALA A 17 -15.29 4.90 1.27
C ALA A 17 -15.99 4.18 2.44
N ARG A 18 -16.83 4.88 3.21
CA ARG A 18 -17.50 4.30 4.39
C ARG A 18 -18.62 3.37 3.96
N ALA A 19 -19.49 3.81 3.05
CA ALA A 19 -20.57 2.97 2.53
C ALA A 19 -20.01 1.75 1.78
N SER A 20 -18.97 1.95 0.97
CA SER A 20 -18.27 0.87 0.25
C SER A 20 -17.64 -0.15 1.20
N LEU A 21 -17.00 0.32 2.27
CA LEU A 21 -16.45 -0.55 3.30
C LEU A 21 -17.55 -1.38 3.98
N ILE A 22 -18.65 -0.76 4.40
CA ILE A 22 -19.77 -1.48 5.03
C ILE A 22 -20.33 -2.55 4.08
N ALA A 23 -20.50 -2.21 2.79
CA ALA A 23 -20.96 -3.16 1.78
C ALA A 23 -19.97 -4.32 1.59
N PHE A 24 -18.67 -4.04 1.54
CA PHE A 24 -17.62 -5.05 1.46
C PHE A 24 -17.65 -5.98 2.68
N LEU A 25 -17.79 -5.43 3.88
CA LEU A 25 -17.85 -6.22 5.11
C LEU A 25 -19.08 -7.11 5.16
N ARG A 26 -20.22 -6.69 4.61
CA ARG A 26 -21.45 -7.50 4.56
C ARG A 26 -21.46 -8.53 3.43
N SER A 27 -20.45 -8.52 2.55
CA SER A 27 -20.40 -9.45 1.41
C SER A 27 -20.11 -10.88 1.87
N PRO A 28 -20.94 -11.87 1.49
CA PRO A 28 -20.73 -13.27 1.86
C PRO A 28 -19.49 -13.87 1.19
N ASP A 29 -19.08 -13.35 0.03
CA ASP A 29 -17.95 -13.86 -0.77
C ASP A 29 -16.62 -13.15 -0.47
N ARG A 30 -16.55 -12.39 0.63
CA ARG A 30 -15.36 -11.61 0.98
C ARG A 30 -14.16 -12.54 1.27
N PRO A 31 -12.96 -12.24 0.75
CA PRO A 31 -11.76 -13.01 1.07
C PRO A 31 -11.43 -12.92 2.57
N THR A 32 -11.24 -14.08 3.21
CA THR A 32 -10.97 -14.18 4.66
C THR A 32 -9.48 -14.06 5.01
N THR A 33 -8.60 -14.11 4.01
CA THR A 33 -7.15 -13.98 4.16
C THR A 33 -6.63 -12.74 3.44
N ALA A 34 -5.64 -12.06 4.04
CA ALA A 34 -4.99 -10.90 3.42
C ALA A 34 -4.40 -11.26 2.05
N LEU A 35 -3.81 -12.45 1.94
CA LEU A 35 -3.28 -12.96 0.67
C LEU A 35 -4.40 -13.17 -0.37
N GLY A 36 -5.54 -13.74 0.04
CA GLY A 36 -6.69 -13.90 -0.86
C GLY A 36 -7.24 -12.55 -1.33
N LEU A 37 -7.29 -11.55 -0.46
CA LEU A 37 -7.70 -10.19 -0.79
C LEU A 37 -6.73 -9.52 -1.78
N PHE A 38 -5.42 -9.66 -1.51
CA PHE A 38 -4.37 -9.17 -2.39
C PHE A 38 -4.47 -9.80 -3.79
N ILE A 39 -4.54 -11.13 -3.87
CA ILE A 39 -4.59 -11.85 -5.15
C ILE A 39 -5.85 -11.49 -5.93
N ARG A 40 -7.00 -11.35 -5.25
CA ARG A 40 -8.29 -11.09 -5.90
C ARG A 40 -8.41 -9.67 -6.45
N TYR A 41 -7.98 -8.65 -5.70
CA TYR A 41 -8.27 -7.25 -6.04
C TYR A 41 -7.03 -6.42 -6.40
N HIS A 42 -5.88 -6.67 -5.78
CA HIS A 42 -4.69 -5.84 -5.97
C HIS A 42 -3.76 -6.40 -7.05
N ALA A 43 -3.46 -7.69 -7.03
CA ALA A 43 -2.52 -8.32 -7.96
C ALA A 43 -2.86 -8.06 -9.44
N PRO A 44 -4.13 -8.16 -9.90
CA PRO A 44 -4.47 -7.87 -11.29
C PRO A 44 -4.15 -6.43 -11.70
N LEU A 45 -4.35 -5.47 -10.79
CA LEU A 45 -4.07 -4.06 -11.01
C LEU A 45 -2.57 -3.75 -10.94
N LEU A 46 -1.85 -4.38 -10.01
CA LEU A 46 -0.40 -4.23 -9.86
C LEU A 46 0.37 -4.76 -11.07
N LEU A 47 -0.10 -5.84 -11.69
CA LEU A 47 0.47 -6.37 -12.93
C LEU A 47 0.40 -5.36 -14.08
N PHE A 48 -0.52 -4.39 -14.02
CA PHE A 48 -0.60 -3.34 -15.04
C PHE A 48 0.46 -2.26 -14.89
N PHE A 49 1.07 -2.04 -13.71
CA PHE A 49 2.13 -1.05 -13.57
C PHE A 49 3.29 -1.27 -14.55
N PRO A 50 3.95 -2.46 -14.60
CA PRO A 50 5.05 -2.67 -15.53
C PRO A 50 4.57 -2.61 -16.99
N VAL A 51 3.39 -3.16 -17.29
CA VAL A 51 2.84 -3.18 -18.66
C VAL A 51 2.52 -1.77 -19.16
N LEU A 52 1.82 -0.96 -18.36
CA LEU A 52 1.39 0.38 -18.74
C LEU A 52 2.54 1.38 -18.70
N SER A 53 3.48 1.26 -17.76
CA SER A 53 4.72 2.04 -17.79
C SER A 53 5.55 1.72 -19.03
N LEU A 54 5.65 0.45 -19.43
CA LEU A 54 6.33 0.06 -20.67
C LEU A 54 5.61 0.57 -21.90
N LEU A 55 4.29 0.50 -21.96
CA LEU A 55 3.51 0.95 -23.12
C LEU A 55 3.31 2.47 -23.17
N SER A 56 3.78 3.21 -22.16
CA SER A 56 3.63 4.66 -22.10
C SER A 56 4.19 5.33 -23.37
N PRO A 57 3.41 6.22 -24.02
CA PRO A 57 3.86 6.93 -25.23
C PRO A 57 5.10 7.79 -25.01
N LEU A 58 5.36 8.20 -23.76
CA LEU A 58 6.39 9.18 -23.42
C LEU A 58 7.81 8.61 -23.33
N ARG A 59 7.97 7.28 -23.30
CA ARG A 59 9.30 6.64 -23.50
C ARG A 59 9.92 7.01 -24.86
N PHE A 60 9.08 7.38 -25.82
CA PHE A 60 9.49 7.84 -27.15
C PHE A 60 9.79 9.35 -27.20
N VAL A 61 9.47 10.10 -26.14
CA VAL A 61 9.60 11.57 -26.08
C VAL A 61 10.78 12.01 -25.22
N ILE A 62 11.07 11.35 -24.08
CA ILE A 62 12.15 11.76 -23.15
C ILE A 62 13.52 11.19 -23.56
N GLY A 63 13.58 10.34 -24.60
CA GLY A 63 14.80 9.67 -25.01
C GLY A 63 15.25 8.57 -24.03
N PRO A 64 16.33 7.84 -24.35
CA PRO A 64 16.75 6.63 -23.63
C PRO A 64 17.30 6.86 -22.21
N ASP A 65 17.44 8.11 -21.76
CA ASP A 65 18.13 8.47 -20.52
C ASP A 65 17.32 8.20 -19.24
N LEU A 66 16.02 7.94 -19.36
CA LEU A 66 15.19 7.54 -18.22
C LEU A 66 15.41 6.06 -17.87
N HIS A 67 16.15 5.83 -16.78
CA HIS A 67 16.49 4.49 -16.33
C HIS A 67 15.22 3.62 -16.10
N PRO A 68 15.14 2.40 -16.69
CA PRO A 68 13.96 1.52 -16.58
C PRO A 68 13.52 1.24 -15.14
N VAL A 69 14.49 1.25 -14.21
CA VAL A 69 14.25 1.11 -12.76
C VAL A 69 13.31 2.19 -12.22
N ILE A 70 13.44 3.44 -12.67
CA ILE A 70 12.62 4.55 -12.18
C ILE A 70 11.21 4.49 -12.78
N LEU A 71 11.08 4.08 -14.04
CA LEU A 71 9.78 4.04 -14.72
C LEU A 71 8.91 2.84 -14.32
N ILE A 72 9.52 1.71 -13.97
CA ILE A 72 8.81 0.44 -13.73
C ILE A 72 8.88 0.03 -12.27
N PHE A 73 10.07 0.01 -11.68
CA PHE A 73 10.28 -0.56 -10.35
C PHE A 73 9.88 0.41 -9.25
N ALA A 74 10.21 1.70 -9.37
CA ALA A 74 9.85 2.69 -8.35
C ALA A 74 8.33 2.78 -8.07
N PRO A 75 7.43 2.89 -9.06
CA PRO A 75 6.00 2.97 -8.77
C PRO A 75 5.45 1.65 -8.21
N LEU A 76 5.97 0.51 -8.68
CA LEU A 76 5.61 -0.80 -8.14
C LEU A 76 6.06 -0.95 -6.68
N MET A 77 7.29 -0.55 -6.35
CA MET A 77 7.82 -0.56 -4.98
C MET A 77 6.99 0.32 -4.05
N LEU A 78 6.59 1.52 -4.49
CA LEU A 78 5.73 2.41 -3.71
C LEU A 78 4.35 1.80 -3.48
N ALA A 79 3.73 1.24 -4.52
CA ALA A 79 2.43 0.60 -4.40
C ALA A 79 2.49 -0.63 -3.47
N VAL A 80 3.45 -1.53 -3.67
CA VAL A 80 3.63 -2.72 -2.83
C VAL A 80 3.97 -2.33 -1.39
N GLY A 81 4.88 -1.38 -1.19
CA GLY A 81 5.24 -0.88 0.13
C GLY A 81 4.03 -0.33 0.88
N SER A 82 3.16 0.42 0.20
CA SER A 82 1.91 0.92 0.78
C SER A 82 0.93 -0.20 1.14
N LEU A 83 0.87 -1.28 0.36
CA LEU A 83 -0.01 -2.42 0.66
C LEU A 83 0.52 -3.26 1.83
N VAL A 84 1.84 -3.46 1.92
CA VAL A 84 2.48 -4.08 3.09
C VAL A 84 2.16 -3.28 4.34
N LEU A 85 2.26 -1.96 4.24
CA LEU A 85 1.95 -1.05 5.34
C LEU A 85 0.48 -1.15 5.77
N ALA A 86 -0.45 -1.27 4.82
CA ALA A 86 -1.86 -1.50 5.09
C ALA A 86 -2.09 -2.85 5.81
N ALA A 87 -1.43 -3.92 5.37
CA ALA A 87 -1.51 -5.22 6.03
C ALA A 87 -0.94 -5.21 7.46
N LEU A 88 0.14 -4.45 7.69
CA LEU A 88 0.70 -4.23 9.03
C LEU A 88 -0.27 -3.45 9.93
N LEU A 89 -0.94 -2.42 9.39
CA LEU A 89 -2.00 -1.68 10.10
C LEU A 89 -3.13 -2.61 10.55
N ASP A 90 -3.61 -3.49 9.65
CA ASP A 90 -4.63 -4.48 10.00
C ASP A 90 -4.15 -5.42 11.12
N GLY A 91 -2.90 -5.88 11.06
CA GLY A 91 -2.30 -6.70 12.12
C GLY A 91 -2.18 -6.00 13.46
N LEU A 92 -1.83 -4.71 13.46
CA LEU A 92 -1.76 -3.87 14.67
C LEU A 92 -3.14 -3.58 15.26
N ILE A 93 -4.18 -3.42 14.42
CA ILE A 93 -5.57 -3.26 14.90
C ILE A 93 -6.04 -4.55 15.57
N GLN A 94 -5.71 -5.72 15.01
CA GLN A 94 -6.06 -7.01 15.58
C GLN A 94 -5.37 -7.25 16.92
N HIS A 95 -4.07 -6.97 17.03
CA HIS A 95 -3.33 -7.11 18.30
C HIS A 95 -3.70 -6.06 19.36
N ALA A 96 -4.27 -4.93 18.96
CA ALA A 96 -4.73 -3.87 19.85
C ALA A 96 -5.89 -4.29 20.75
N ARG A 97 -6.77 -5.12 20.19
CA ARG A 97 -7.90 -5.71 20.90
C ARG A 97 -7.32 -6.88 21.68
N THR A 98 -7.42 -6.82 23.00
CA THR A 98 -6.97 -7.84 23.97
C THR A 98 -7.33 -9.27 23.51
N PRO A 99 -6.63 -10.33 23.96
CA PRO A 99 -6.93 -11.70 23.56
C PRO A 99 -8.23 -12.13 24.27
N HIS A 100 -9.35 -11.73 23.70
CA HIS A 100 -10.67 -12.21 24.09
C HIS A 100 -11.25 -12.96 22.90
N VAL A 101 -12.00 -13.99 23.28
CA VAL A 101 -12.69 -14.94 22.41
C VAL A 101 -13.26 -14.21 21.20
N PRO A 102 -12.94 -14.62 19.96
CA PRO A 102 -13.34 -13.89 18.76
C PRO A 102 -14.86 -13.82 18.72
N ASP A 103 -15.39 -12.62 18.93
CA ASP A 103 -16.82 -12.35 18.76
C ASP A 103 -17.10 -12.22 17.24
N GLU A 104 -18.33 -12.46 16.78
CA GLU A 104 -18.66 -12.33 15.34
C GLU A 104 -18.35 -10.92 14.79
N SER A 105 -18.30 -9.92 15.67
CA SER A 105 -17.86 -8.54 15.40
C SER A 105 -16.34 -8.35 15.25
N ASP A 106 -15.50 -9.29 15.71
CA ASP A 106 -14.04 -9.27 15.52
C ASP A 106 -13.61 -9.79 14.15
N ILE A 107 -14.49 -10.52 13.45
CA ILE A 107 -14.27 -10.99 12.08
C ILE A 107 -14.30 -9.81 11.08
N GLU A 108 -14.84 -8.65 11.48
CA GLU A 108 -15.12 -7.52 10.58
C GLU A 108 -13.92 -6.62 10.25
N ILE A 109 -12.79 -6.69 10.96
CA ILE A 109 -11.66 -5.75 10.72
C ILE A 109 -10.53 -6.37 9.89
N LYS A 110 -10.62 -7.67 9.59
CA LYS A 110 -9.56 -8.34 8.86
C LYS A 110 -9.49 -7.83 7.41
N ASN A 111 -8.33 -7.28 7.04
CA ASN A 111 -8.01 -6.81 5.69
C ASN A 111 -8.71 -5.49 5.29
N VAL A 112 -9.22 -4.71 6.25
CA VAL A 112 -9.94 -3.47 5.95
C VAL A 112 -9.00 -2.39 5.46
N ALA A 113 -7.88 -2.16 6.14
CA ALA A 113 -6.89 -1.20 5.68
C ALA A 113 -6.39 -1.62 4.29
N LEU A 114 -6.15 -2.91 4.08
CA LEU A 114 -5.74 -3.43 2.77
C LEU A 114 -6.79 -3.15 1.68
N TYR A 115 -8.07 -3.40 1.95
CA TYR A 115 -9.17 -3.05 1.04
C TYR A 115 -9.23 -1.56 0.71
N LEU A 116 -9.09 -0.69 1.72
CA LEU A 116 -9.10 0.77 1.52
C LEU A 116 -7.94 1.27 0.65
N HIS A 117 -6.86 0.49 0.53
CA HIS A 117 -5.71 0.82 -0.32
C HIS A 117 -5.87 0.39 -1.79
N LEU A 118 -7.04 -0.10 -2.20
CA LEU A 118 -7.31 -0.44 -3.61
C LEU A 118 -7.04 0.72 -4.60
N PRO A 119 -7.30 2.01 -4.27
CA PRO A 119 -6.92 3.13 -5.11
C PRO A 119 -5.42 3.22 -5.44
N VAL A 120 -4.54 2.75 -4.54
CA VAL A 120 -3.09 2.69 -4.78
C VAL A 120 -2.76 1.72 -5.91
N SER A 121 -3.46 0.59 -5.98
CA SER A 121 -3.30 -0.35 -7.09
C SER A 121 -3.99 0.17 -8.36
N GLY A 122 -5.12 0.85 -8.22
CA GLY A 122 -5.87 1.45 -9.34
C GLY A 122 -5.13 2.57 -10.08
N SER A 123 -4.18 3.25 -9.42
CA SER A 123 -3.40 4.32 -10.05
C SER A 123 -2.50 3.83 -11.20
N ALA A 124 -2.30 2.51 -11.35
CA ALA A 124 -1.59 1.88 -12.47
C ALA A 124 -2.07 2.45 -13.81
N LEU A 125 -3.38 2.66 -13.95
CA LEU A 125 -4.03 3.11 -15.18
C LEU A 125 -3.52 4.49 -15.64
N CYS A 126 -3.13 5.36 -14.71
CA CYS A 126 -2.64 6.70 -15.02
C CYS A 126 -1.21 6.69 -15.62
N PHE A 127 -0.44 5.62 -15.39
CA PHE A 127 0.91 5.48 -15.97
C PHE A 127 0.89 5.27 -17.49
N PHE A 128 -0.23 4.76 -18.02
CA PHE A 128 -0.43 4.67 -19.47
C PHE A 128 -0.46 6.04 -20.13
N ILE A 129 -1.13 7.00 -19.48
CA ILE A 129 -1.30 8.37 -20.00
C ILE A 129 0.02 9.14 -19.89
N HIS A 130 0.59 9.20 -18.68
CA HIS A 130 1.82 9.93 -18.42
C HIS A 130 2.51 9.43 -17.13
N PRO A 131 3.81 9.06 -17.14
CA PRO A 131 4.49 8.52 -15.95
C PRO A 131 4.46 9.46 -14.74
N LEU A 132 4.78 10.76 -14.92
CA LEU A 132 4.67 11.76 -13.85
C LEU A 132 3.25 11.91 -13.30
N LEU A 133 2.22 11.89 -14.16
CA LEU A 133 0.84 11.91 -13.71
C LEU A 133 0.51 10.65 -12.91
N GLY A 134 0.97 9.48 -13.38
CA GLY A 134 0.86 8.22 -12.66
C GLY A 134 1.47 8.30 -11.26
N PHE A 135 2.69 8.84 -11.13
CA PHE A 135 3.33 9.08 -9.84
C PHE A 135 2.54 10.04 -8.96
N LEU A 136 2.07 11.16 -9.50
CA LEU A 136 1.28 12.14 -8.75
C LEU A 136 0.00 11.49 -8.20
N VAL A 137 -0.74 10.77 -9.06
CA VAL A 137 -1.97 10.07 -8.66
C VAL A 137 -1.67 8.97 -7.65
N LEU A 138 -0.58 8.22 -7.81
CA LEU A 138 -0.15 7.20 -6.86
C LEU A 138 0.14 7.80 -5.48
N LEU A 139 0.88 8.91 -5.41
CA LEU A 139 1.19 9.59 -4.15
C LEU A 139 -0.07 10.15 -3.48
N LEU A 140 -0.97 10.75 -4.25
CA LEU A 140 -2.27 11.22 -3.75
C LEU A 140 -3.12 10.06 -3.23
N ALA A 141 -3.15 8.94 -3.95
CA ALA A 141 -3.86 7.74 -3.53
C ALA A 141 -3.28 7.17 -2.23
N ILE A 142 -1.96 7.09 -2.10
CA ILE A 142 -1.29 6.65 -0.86
C ILE A 142 -1.68 7.58 0.31
N ALA A 143 -1.57 8.89 0.14
CA ALA A 143 -1.91 9.85 1.19
C ALA A 143 -3.39 9.74 1.61
N TYR A 144 -4.30 9.61 0.65
CA TYR A 144 -5.72 9.43 0.90
C TYR A 144 -6.03 8.12 1.65
N CYS A 145 -5.44 7.01 1.21
CA CYS A 145 -5.66 5.69 1.82
C CYS A 145 -5.07 5.60 3.25
N LEU A 146 -3.92 6.25 3.47
CA LEU A 146 -3.33 6.41 4.80
C LEU A 146 -4.24 7.21 5.72
N TYR A 147 -4.79 8.33 5.23
CA TYR A 147 -5.76 9.13 5.99
C TYR A 147 -6.97 8.28 6.42
N LEU A 148 -7.56 7.53 5.48
CA LEU A 148 -8.71 6.67 5.77
C LEU A 148 -8.37 5.57 6.78
N SER A 149 -7.20 4.95 6.65
CA SER A 149 -6.77 3.88 7.55
C SER A 149 -6.47 4.38 8.96
N LEU A 150 -5.89 5.58 9.09
CA LEU A 150 -5.68 6.25 10.38
C LEU A 150 -7.00 6.66 11.02
N ASP A 151 -7.95 7.18 10.24
CA ASP A 151 -9.28 7.54 10.73
C ASP A 151 -10.05 6.32 11.25
N LEU A 152 -9.98 5.21 10.53
CA LEU A 152 -10.54 3.93 10.98
C LEU A 152 -9.88 3.46 12.28
N HIS A 153 -8.55 3.51 12.37
CA HIS A 153 -7.84 3.12 13.58
C HIS A 153 -8.20 4.03 14.78
N ALA A 154 -8.42 5.33 14.53
CA ALA A 154 -8.87 6.30 15.52
C ALA A 154 -10.24 5.95 16.06
N LEU A 155 -11.17 5.64 15.15
CA LEU A 155 -12.51 5.21 15.50
C LEU A 155 -12.49 3.92 16.33
N VAL A 156 -11.68 2.94 15.94
CA VAL A 156 -11.62 1.63 16.63
C VAL A 156 -10.98 1.72 18.02
N ARG A 157 -9.96 2.56 18.20
CA ARG A 157 -9.27 2.71 19.49
C ARG A 157 -9.83 3.81 20.38
N GLY A 158 -10.79 4.61 19.90
CA GLY A 158 -11.28 5.80 20.61
C GLY A 158 -10.17 6.82 20.87
N LYS A 159 -9.15 6.87 20.00
CA LYS A 159 -7.98 7.76 20.14
C LYS A 159 -8.01 8.86 19.10
N THR A 160 -7.27 9.93 19.35
CA THR A 160 -7.10 10.99 18.34
C THR A 160 -6.21 10.50 17.17
N ARG A 161 -6.45 11.02 15.96
CA ARG A 161 -5.65 10.67 14.77
C ARG A 161 -4.16 10.95 14.97
N ALA A 162 -3.83 12.01 15.72
CA ALA A 162 -2.46 12.41 16.02
C ALA A 162 -1.73 11.36 16.88
N GLU A 163 -2.37 10.81 17.91
CA GLU A 163 -1.77 9.77 18.76
C GLU A 163 -1.45 8.50 17.97
N ILE A 164 -2.32 8.12 17.03
CA ILE A 164 -2.13 6.95 16.19
C ILE A 164 -1.04 7.19 15.18
N LEU A 165 -1.00 8.38 14.56
CA LEU A 165 0.07 8.76 13.65
C LEU A 165 1.43 8.70 14.35
N VAL A 166 1.53 9.20 15.59
CA VAL A 166 2.74 9.09 16.40
C VAL A 166 3.10 7.62 16.63
N HIS A 167 2.17 6.80 17.11
CA HIS A 167 2.41 5.36 17.32
C HIS A 167 2.91 4.65 16.06
N PHE A 168 2.31 5.01 14.93
CA PHE A 168 2.61 4.43 13.64
C PHE A 168 4.00 4.84 13.14
N VAL A 169 4.31 6.14 13.19
CA VAL A 169 5.63 6.67 12.84
C VAL A 169 6.70 6.08 13.75
N THR A 170 6.45 6.00 15.06
CA THR A 170 7.40 5.39 16.00
C THR A 170 7.62 3.91 15.69
N THR A 171 6.56 3.15 15.40
CA THR A 171 6.67 1.72 15.04
C THR A 171 7.45 1.54 13.73
N LEU A 172 7.16 2.37 12.73
CA LEU A 172 7.88 2.36 11.46
C LEU A 172 9.37 2.68 11.64
N ILE A 173 9.69 3.72 12.42
CA ILE A 173 11.07 4.08 12.75
C ILE A 173 11.78 2.93 13.44
N VAL A 174 11.15 2.27 14.42
CA VAL A 174 11.73 1.13 15.13
C VAL A 174 11.99 -0.05 14.19
N ILE A 175 11.10 -0.31 13.21
CA ILE A 175 11.30 -1.38 12.22
C ILE A 175 12.40 -1.01 11.20
N LEU A 176 12.50 0.25 10.81
CA LEU A 176 13.49 0.72 9.84
C LEU A 176 14.88 0.88 10.44
N LEU A 177 14.99 1.12 11.75
CA LEU A 177 16.26 1.37 12.44
C LEU A 177 17.28 0.21 12.27
N PRO A 178 16.93 -1.07 12.48
CA PRO A 178 17.83 -2.19 12.22
C PRO A 178 18.32 -2.24 10.77
N LEU A 179 17.41 -1.96 9.82
CA LEU A 179 17.74 -1.94 8.40
C LEU A 179 18.76 -0.85 8.10
N LEU A 180 18.55 0.34 8.66
CA LEU A 180 19.43 1.49 8.53
C LEU A 180 20.84 1.19 9.07
N ILE A 181 20.91 0.58 10.26
CA ILE A 181 22.16 0.15 10.90
C ILE A 181 22.90 -0.85 10.01
N LEU A 182 22.20 -1.85 9.47
CA LEU A 182 22.79 -2.84 8.57
C LEU A 182 23.32 -2.20 7.28
N THR A 183 22.58 -1.26 6.67
CA THR A 183 23.08 -0.52 5.50
C THR A 183 24.32 0.31 5.83
N LEU A 184 24.33 1.00 6.98
CA LEU A 184 25.50 1.76 7.45
C LEU A 184 26.71 0.86 7.65
N LEU A 185 26.55 -0.26 8.34
CA LEU A 185 27.62 -1.25 8.54
C LEU A 185 28.13 -1.82 7.21
N SER A 186 27.23 -2.12 6.27
CA SER A 186 27.61 -2.62 4.94
C SER A 186 28.38 -1.57 4.13
N SER A 187 28.00 -0.29 4.24
CA SER A 187 28.66 0.80 3.54
C SER A 187 30.02 1.09 4.17
N LEU A 188 30.13 1.09 5.50
CA LEU A 188 31.40 1.21 6.23
C LEU A 188 32.35 0.06 5.89
N TRP A 189 31.85 -1.17 5.86
CA TRP A 189 32.63 -2.35 5.48
C TRP A 189 33.21 -2.22 4.06
N ARG A 190 32.37 -1.84 3.09
CA ARG A 190 32.83 -1.59 1.71
C ARG A 190 33.87 -0.47 1.64
N SER A 191 33.67 0.63 2.37
CA SER A 191 34.65 1.72 2.43
C SER A 191 35.99 1.27 3.01
N ILE A 192 35.99 0.40 4.04
CA ILE A 192 37.21 -0.18 4.62
C ILE A 192 37.93 -1.10 3.63
N GLN A 193 37.19 -1.95 2.91
CA GLN A 193 37.76 -2.83 1.87
C GLN A 193 38.48 -2.03 0.79
N ILE A 194 37.84 -0.98 0.26
CA ILE A 194 38.45 -0.09 -0.73
C ILE A 194 39.73 0.55 -0.17
N LEU A 195 39.72 0.99 1.08
CA LEU A 195 40.89 1.60 1.71
C LEU A 195 42.03 0.59 1.96
N SER A 196 41.73 -0.71 2.09
CA SER A 196 42.72 -1.77 2.31
C SER A 196 43.35 -2.31 1.03
N GLU A 197 42.74 -2.03 -0.13
CA GLU A 197 43.27 -2.38 -1.46
C GLU A 197 44.25 -1.32 -2.01
N TYR A 198 44.41 -0.19 -1.31
CA TYR A 198 45.37 0.89 -1.59
C TYR A 198 46.49 0.93 -0.54
#